data_AF-A0A959P5V2-F1
#
_entry.id   AF-A0A959P5V2-F1
#
_cell.length_a   1.000
_cell.length_b   1.000
_cell.length_c   1.000
_cell.angle_alpha   90.00
_cell.angle_beta   90.00
_cell.angle_gamma   90.00
#
_symmetry.space_group_name_H-M   'P 1'
#
loop_
_entity.id
_entity.type
_entity.pdbx_description
1 polymer ?
#
loop_
_entity_poly.entity_id
_entity_poly.type
_entity_poly.pdbx_seq_one_letter_code
_entity_poly.pdbx_strand_id
1 'polypeptide(L)'
;MRTTLLTIFSLGLLSAGAFAQNVGIGNTAFTPHASSILELKSTTGGFLMPRMTQAQRDAISSPANGLMIYQTNNTPGYYYYDGSAWQNFGASIDNLGNHTASQNLIVGTGLGMTD
;
A
#
# COMPACT_ATOMS: atom_id res chain seq x y z
N MET A 1 -22.31 -6.40 -54.08
CA MET A 1 -20.99 -5.72 -54.07
C MET A 1 -21.02 -4.37 -53.35
N ARG A 2 -21.98 -3.46 -53.65
CA ARG A 2 -22.06 -2.14 -52.99
C ARG A 2 -22.45 -2.20 -51.50
N THR A 3 -23.28 -3.15 -51.09
CA THR A 3 -23.70 -3.35 -49.68
C THR A 3 -22.66 -4.10 -48.84
N THR A 4 -21.91 -5.01 -49.44
CA THR A 4 -20.81 -5.75 -48.81
C THR A 4 -19.66 -4.83 -48.37
N LEU A 5 -19.44 -3.74 -49.10
CA LEU A 5 -18.42 -2.73 -48.77
C LEU A 5 -18.79 -1.89 -47.53
N LEU A 6 -20.08 -1.57 -47.35
CA LEU A 6 -20.57 -0.81 -46.17
C LEU A 6 -20.51 -1.62 -44.88
N THR A 7 -20.77 -2.94 -44.92
CA THR A 7 -20.69 -3.82 -43.74
C THR A 7 -19.25 -4.04 -43.26
N ILE A 8 -18.28 -4.08 -44.17
CA ILE A 8 -16.85 -4.19 -43.80
C ILE A 8 -16.34 -2.87 -43.18
N PHE A 9 -16.78 -1.72 -43.71
CA PHE A 9 -16.41 -0.41 -43.17
C PHE A 9 -16.99 -0.14 -41.77
N SER A 10 -18.19 -0.66 -41.48
CA SER A 10 -18.82 -0.54 -40.16
C SER A 10 -18.26 -1.51 -39.12
N LEU A 11 -17.67 -2.64 -39.52
CA LEU A 11 -16.93 -3.53 -38.62
C LEU A 11 -15.52 -2.99 -38.27
N GLY A 12 -14.89 -2.25 -39.17
CA GLY A 12 -13.56 -1.65 -38.96
C GLY A 12 -13.54 -0.42 -38.05
N LEU A 13 -14.70 0.20 -37.79
CA LEU A 13 -14.80 1.43 -36.98
C LEU A 13 -15.02 1.17 -35.47
N LEU A 14 -15.06 -0.08 -35.04
CA LEU A 14 -15.26 -0.46 -33.63
C LEU A 14 -13.97 -0.99 -32.97
N SER A 15 -12.84 -0.36 -33.28
CA SER A 15 -11.63 -0.46 -32.46
C SER A 15 -11.55 0.77 -31.55
N ALA A 16 -12.51 0.91 -30.65
CA ALA A 16 -12.32 1.79 -29.50
C ALA A 16 -11.27 1.10 -28.61
N GLY A 17 -10.09 1.70 -28.49
CA GLY A 17 -9.08 1.21 -27.55
C GLY A 17 -9.69 1.15 -26.16
N ALA A 18 -9.95 -0.06 -25.66
CA ALA A 18 -10.35 -0.24 -24.28
C ALA A 18 -9.11 0.03 -23.40
N PHE A 19 -8.97 1.26 -22.91
CA PHE A 19 -7.99 1.55 -21.86
C PHE A 19 -8.42 0.73 -20.64
N ALA A 20 -7.52 -0.10 -20.12
CA ALA A 20 -7.76 -0.82 -18.87
C ALA A 20 -8.08 0.22 -17.79
N GLN A 21 -9.32 0.19 -17.32
CA GLN A 21 -9.79 0.98 -16.19
C GLN A 21 -9.18 0.42 -14.90
N ASN A 22 -8.96 1.29 -13.91
CA ASN A 22 -8.55 0.93 -12.57
C ASN A 22 -9.46 -0.16 -11.97
N VAL A 23 -8.89 -1.02 -11.13
CA VAL A 23 -9.59 -2.18 -10.55
C VAL A 23 -10.24 -1.78 -9.24
N GLY A 24 -11.56 -1.91 -9.15
CA GLY A 24 -12.30 -1.79 -7.89
C GLY A 24 -12.75 -3.16 -7.39
N ILE A 25 -12.49 -3.47 -6.12
CA ILE A 25 -13.07 -4.64 -5.46
C ILE A 25 -13.86 -4.16 -4.26
N GLY A 26 -15.16 -4.43 -4.24
CA GLY A 26 -16.00 -4.04 -3.13
C GLY A 26 -17.29 -4.85 -3.05
N ASN A 27 -17.99 -4.67 -1.93
CA ASN A 27 -19.29 -5.30 -1.68
C ASN A 27 -20.47 -4.54 -2.32
N THR A 28 -20.20 -3.38 -2.94
CA THR A 28 -21.16 -2.54 -3.66
C THR A 28 -20.50 -1.95 -4.90
N ALA A 29 -21.29 -1.50 -5.87
CA ALA A 29 -20.76 -0.81 -7.05
C ALA A 29 -20.22 0.57 -6.68
N PHE A 30 -19.02 0.90 -7.16
CA PHE A 30 -18.40 2.21 -7.03
C PHE A 30 -17.39 2.43 -8.15
N THR A 31 -17.04 3.70 -8.41
CA THR A 31 -15.94 4.07 -9.31
C THR A 31 -14.66 4.21 -8.49
N PRO A 32 -13.58 3.44 -8.78
CA PRO A 32 -12.31 3.62 -8.10
C PRO A 32 -11.74 5.02 -8.34
N HIS A 33 -11.00 5.54 -7.37
CA HIS A 33 -10.35 6.83 -7.45
C HIS A 33 -9.40 6.90 -8.65
N ALA A 34 -9.39 8.03 -9.36
CA ALA A 34 -8.62 8.17 -10.60
C ALA A 34 -7.10 8.02 -10.41
N SER A 35 -6.59 8.21 -9.19
CA SER A 35 -5.17 8.03 -8.85
C SER A 35 -4.82 6.63 -8.34
N SER A 36 -5.76 5.68 -8.29
CA SER A 36 -5.51 4.31 -7.85
C SER A 36 -5.59 3.34 -9.04
N ILE A 37 -4.70 2.34 -9.06
CA ILE A 37 -4.81 1.19 -9.98
C ILE A 37 -5.65 0.07 -9.36
N LEU A 38 -5.68 -0.02 -8.02
CA LEU A 38 -6.51 -0.94 -7.26
C LEU A 38 -7.13 -0.20 -6.06
N GLU A 39 -8.45 -0.29 -5.88
CA GLU A 39 -9.16 0.20 -4.70
C GLU A 39 -10.03 -0.90 -4.09
N LEU A 40 -9.91 -1.10 -2.77
CA LEU A 40 -10.72 -2.04 -2.02
C LEU A 40 -11.74 -1.27 -1.18
N LYS A 41 -13.03 -1.45 -1.45
CA LYS A 41 -14.12 -0.76 -0.74
C LYS A 41 -15.03 -1.76 -0.03
N SER A 42 -14.88 -1.84 1.29
CA SER A 42 -15.71 -2.69 2.14
C SER A 42 -15.87 -2.08 3.52
N THR A 43 -17.04 -2.26 4.13
CA THR A 43 -17.33 -1.91 5.53
C THR A 43 -17.26 -3.11 6.47
N THR A 44 -17.14 -4.32 5.92
CA THR A 44 -17.23 -5.58 6.68
C THR A 44 -16.03 -6.51 6.48
N GLY A 45 -15.18 -6.24 5.49
CA GLY A 45 -14.02 -7.07 5.15
C GLY A 45 -12.74 -6.24 5.02
N GLY A 46 -11.59 -6.89 5.23
CA GLY A 46 -10.26 -6.30 5.07
C GLY A 46 -9.49 -6.89 3.90
N PHE A 47 -8.27 -6.39 3.69
CA PHE A 47 -7.33 -6.96 2.73
C PHE A 47 -6.43 -7.99 3.40
N LEU A 48 -6.54 -9.25 2.98
CA LEU A 48 -5.63 -10.30 3.44
C LEU A 48 -4.45 -10.41 2.48
N MET A 49 -3.28 -9.91 2.91
CA MET A 49 -2.03 -10.03 2.15
C MET A 49 -1.61 -11.50 1.99
N PRO A 50 -0.77 -11.84 0.99
CA PRO A 50 -0.19 -13.18 0.87
C PRO A 50 0.47 -13.62 2.18
N ARG A 51 0.09 -14.81 2.66
CA ARG A 51 0.59 -15.40 3.91
C ARG A 51 1.54 -16.54 3.61
N MET A 52 2.70 -16.56 4.25
CA MET A 52 3.72 -17.58 3.99
C MET A 52 4.67 -17.77 5.18
N THR A 53 5.39 -18.88 5.20
CA THR A 53 6.49 -19.08 6.14
C THR A 53 7.71 -18.24 5.76
N GLN A 54 8.65 -18.05 6.68
CA GLN A 54 9.90 -17.38 6.38
C GLN A 54 10.65 -18.05 5.22
N ALA A 55 10.73 -19.38 5.20
CA ALA A 55 11.40 -20.10 4.13
C ALA A 55 10.76 -19.86 2.76
N GLN A 56 9.43 -19.75 2.69
CA GLN A 56 8.70 -19.43 1.47
C GLN A 56 8.94 -17.97 1.03
N ARG A 57 8.99 -17.03 1.98
CA ARG A 57 9.33 -15.63 1.74
C ARG A 57 10.75 -15.48 1.19
N ASP A 58 11.70 -16.16 1.80
CA ASP A 58 13.12 -16.13 1.41
C ASP A 58 13.35 -16.83 0.06
N ALA A 59 12.43 -17.72 -0.36
CA ALA A 59 12.44 -18.36 -1.66
C ALA A 59 11.87 -17.48 -2.80
N ILE A 60 11.32 -16.30 -2.51
CA ILE A 60 10.90 -15.35 -3.56
C ILE A 60 12.14 -14.82 -4.26
N SER A 61 12.35 -15.23 -5.52
CA SER A 61 13.44 -14.74 -6.35
C SER A 61 13.21 -13.30 -6.80
N SER A 62 14.20 -12.42 -6.61
CA SER A 62 14.17 -11.00 -7.00
C SER A 62 12.89 -10.25 -6.55
N PRO A 63 12.61 -10.17 -5.24
CA PRO A 63 11.41 -9.47 -4.75
C PRO A 63 11.47 -7.99 -5.14
N ALA A 64 10.32 -7.44 -5.56
CA ALA A 64 10.21 -6.02 -5.90
C ALA A 64 10.33 -5.15 -4.64
N ASN A 65 10.95 -3.97 -4.76
CA ASN A 65 10.94 -2.97 -3.69
C ASN A 65 9.48 -2.58 -3.36
N GLY A 66 9.12 -2.62 -2.09
CA GLY A 66 7.77 -2.39 -1.59
C GLY A 66 6.85 -3.62 -1.61
N LEU A 67 7.34 -4.81 -2.00
CA LEU A 67 6.54 -6.04 -1.94
C LEU A 67 6.16 -6.36 -0.50
N MET A 68 4.85 -6.50 -0.22
CA MET A 68 4.32 -6.76 1.13
C MET A 68 3.77 -8.18 1.27
N ILE A 69 4.05 -8.81 2.42
CA ILE A 69 3.56 -10.14 2.79
C ILE A 69 3.26 -10.20 4.29
N TYR A 70 2.54 -11.23 4.73
CA TYR A 70 2.45 -11.60 6.14
C TYR A 70 3.20 -12.91 6.39
N GLN A 71 4.22 -12.87 7.24
CA GLN A 71 4.96 -14.06 7.66
C GLN A 71 4.23 -14.77 8.79
N THR A 72 4.04 -16.08 8.69
CA THR A 72 3.23 -16.86 9.64
C THR A 72 4.04 -17.53 10.75
N ASN A 73 5.37 -17.61 10.61
CA ASN A 73 6.27 -18.23 11.59
C ASN A 73 7.55 -17.38 11.78
N ASN A 74 8.46 -17.84 12.65
CA ASN A 74 9.78 -17.23 12.92
C ASN A 74 9.76 -15.69 13.03
N THR A 75 9.08 -15.19 14.06
CA THR A 75 8.60 -13.79 14.18
C THR A 75 7.48 -13.48 13.18
N PRO A 76 6.24 -13.92 13.48
CA PRO A 76 5.08 -13.60 12.67
C PRO A 76 4.83 -12.09 12.60
N GLY A 77 4.34 -11.62 11.46
CA GLY A 77 4.00 -10.21 11.27
C GLY A 77 3.97 -9.78 9.81
N TYR A 78 3.66 -8.52 9.59
CA TYR A 78 3.74 -7.91 8.27
C TYR A 78 5.19 -7.59 7.93
N TYR A 79 5.60 -7.96 6.73
CA TYR A 79 6.91 -7.64 6.18
C TYR A 79 6.77 -6.92 4.84
N TYR A 80 7.73 -6.04 4.55
CA TYR A 80 7.94 -5.51 3.21
C TYR A 80 9.40 -5.69 2.79
N TYR A 81 9.64 -5.80 1.49
CA TYR A 81 11.00 -5.81 0.95
C TYR A 81 11.44 -4.38 0.64
N ASP A 82 12.55 -3.92 1.22
CA ASP A 82 13.04 -2.53 1.04
C ASP A 82 13.94 -2.34 -0.21
N GLY A 83 14.08 -3.39 -1.03
CA GLY A 83 15.03 -3.46 -2.14
C GLY A 83 16.34 -4.18 -1.81
N SER A 84 16.58 -4.48 -0.53
CA SER A 84 17.78 -5.19 -0.05
C SER A 84 17.44 -6.33 0.91
N ALA A 85 16.54 -6.09 1.87
CA ALA A 85 16.16 -7.03 2.91
C ALA A 85 14.66 -6.97 3.23
N TRP A 86 14.18 -8.02 3.89
CA TRP A 86 12.82 -8.07 4.43
C TRP A 86 12.76 -7.35 5.78
N GLN A 87 11.98 -6.28 5.84
CA GLN A 87 11.75 -5.48 7.04
C GLN A 87 10.41 -5.83 7.69
N ASN A 88 10.39 -5.97 9.01
CA ASN A 88 9.16 -6.19 9.77
C ASN A 88 8.57 -4.84 10.22
N PHE A 89 7.27 -4.62 10.01
CA PHE A 89 6.60 -3.37 10.41
C PHE A 89 6.57 -3.13 11.93
N GLY A 90 6.62 -4.18 12.75
CA GLY A 90 6.52 -4.12 14.21
C GLY A 90 7.86 -4.18 14.95
N ALA A 91 8.99 -4.26 14.24
CA ALA A 91 10.30 -4.32 14.89
C ALA A 91 10.81 -2.95 15.40
N SER A 92 10.21 -1.85 14.93
CA SER A 92 10.53 -0.50 15.40
C SER A 92 9.50 -0.07 16.45
N ILE A 93 9.66 -0.56 17.67
CA ILE A 93 9.21 0.22 18.83
C ILE A 93 10.17 1.41 18.84
N ASP A 94 9.71 2.56 18.35
CA ASP A 94 10.43 3.80 18.54
C ASP A 94 10.71 3.92 20.04
N ASN A 95 11.95 3.62 20.42
CA ASN A 95 12.46 4.15 21.66
C ASN A 95 12.61 5.62 21.36
N LEU A 96 11.54 6.39 21.60
CA LEU A 96 11.51 7.86 21.59
C LEU A 96 12.67 8.47 22.39
N GLY A 97 13.48 7.64 23.04
CA GLY A 97 14.76 7.99 23.56
C GLY A 97 14.55 8.70 24.86
N ASN A 98 15.58 8.66 25.69
CA ASN A 98 15.65 9.65 26.74
C ASN A 98 15.97 10.98 26.07
N HIS A 99 14.95 11.78 25.73
CA HIS A 99 15.17 13.15 25.28
C HIS A 99 15.84 13.92 26.41
N THR A 100 17.16 14.05 26.33
CA THR A 100 17.91 14.93 27.24
C THR A 100 17.73 16.34 26.70
N ALA A 101 17.05 17.21 27.45
CA ALA A 101 16.89 18.59 27.04
C ALA A 101 18.28 19.25 26.88
N SER A 102 18.61 19.68 25.65
CA SER A 102 19.87 20.41 25.38
C SER A 102 19.83 21.86 25.87
N GLN A 103 18.67 22.31 26.35
CA GLN A 103 18.47 23.63 26.93
C GLN A 103 17.66 23.48 28.21
N ASN A 104 18.00 24.27 29.21
CA ASN A 104 17.20 24.36 30.43
C ASN A 104 15.83 24.94 30.09
N LEU A 105 14.76 24.40 30.69
CA LEU A 105 13.48 25.08 30.72
C LEU A 105 13.66 26.36 31.55
N ILE A 106 13.76 27.50 30.87
CA ILE A 106 13.74 28.80 31.54
C ILE A 106 12.30 29.00 32.02
N VAL A 107 12.02 28.59 33.27
CA VAL A 107 10.85 29.09 33.99
C VAL A 107 11.16 30.54 34.26
N GLY A 108 10.85 31.40 33.28
CA GLY A 108 11.16 32.82 33.32
C GLY A 108 10.71 33.41 34.64
N THR A 109 11.41 34.45 35.09
CA THR A 109 11.18 35.25 36.30
C THR A 109 9.81 35.95 36.35
N GLY A 110 8.78 35.40 35.71
CA GLY A 110 7.41 35.90 35.62
C GLY A 110 6.42 35.23 36.58
N LEU A 111 6.83 34.25 37.40
CA LEU A 111 6.08 33.93 38.61
C LEU A 111 6.69 34.78 39.72
N GLY A 112 6.05 35.91 40.03
CA GLY A 112 6.47 36.85 41.06
C GLY A 112 6.49 36.21 42.45
N MET A 113 7.52 35.42 42.72
CA MET A 113 7.96 35.08 44.06
C MET A 113 9.12 36.02 44.37
N THR A 114 8.77 37.23 44.79
CA THR A 114 9.62 37.99 45.72
C THR A 114 9.49 37.29 47.07
N ASP A 115 10.62 37.03 47.72
CA ASP A 115 10.79 36.35 49.02
C ASP A 115 9.67 36.58 50.05
#